data_AF-A0A7K4WY63-F1
#
_entry.id   AF-A0A7K4WY63-F1
#
_cell.length_a   1.000
_cell.length_b   1.000
_cell.length_c   1.000
_cell.angle_alpha   90.00
_cell.angle_beta   90.00
_cell.angle_gamma   90.00
#
_symmetry.space_group_name_H-M   'P 1'
#
loop_
_entity.id
_entity.type
_entity.pdbx_description
1 polymer ?
#
loop_
_entity_poly.entity_id
_entity_poly.type
_entity_poly.pdbx_seq_one_letter_code
_entity_poly.pdbx_strand_id
1 'polypeptide(L)'
;MFRTKRSVLVRRLWRSRAPGGEEEEAAAARQSGAAVAVGEAREPAFSGGHGCRTGKVGRGRRATAGTEAELKALIHTVLKRLKERQLEGLLHAVESHGGARTPCLLLPAKADSRLGQHWYPLPVLLCKVFRWPDLRHCSEVKRLCCCESYGNAHPELVCCNPHHLSRLCELESPPPPHSRYPMDFFKPT
;
A
#
# COMPACT_ATOMS: atom_id res chain seq x y z
N MET A 1 24.42 -25.43 1.90
CA MET A 1 24.03 -24.33 2.83
C MET A 1 22.55 -24.44 3.16
N PHE A 2 22.20 -24.80 4.40
CA PHE A 2 20.80 -24.82 4.83
C PHE A 2 20.28 -23.39 5.00
N ARG A 3 19.09 -23.11 4.46
CA ARG A 3 18.42 -21.81 4.61
C ARG A 3 17.83 -21.74 6.01
N THR A 4 18.19 -20.71 6.78
CA THR A 4 17.58 -20.49 8.11
C THR A 4 16.09 -20.20 7.98
N LYS A 5 15.29 -20.59 8.99
CA LYS A 5 13.85 -20.31 9.06
C LYS A 5 13.55 -18.83 8.82
N ARG A 6 14.28 -17.94 9.52
CA ARG A 6 14.26 -16.49 9.29
C ARG A 6 14.44 -16.10 7.82
N SER A 7 15.43 -16.65 7.12
CA SER A 7 15.68 -16.33 5.71
C SER A 7 14.52 -16.74 4.79
N VAL A 8 13.79 -17.80 5.15
CA VAL A 8 12.62 -18.28 4.42
C VAL A 8 11.46 -17.31 4.62
N LEU A 9 11.18 -16.91 5.86
CA LEU A 9 10.12 -15.95 6.20
C LEU A 9 10.32 -14.61 5.48
N VAL A 10 11.52 -14.04 5.55
CA VAL A 10 11.84 -12.77 4.90
C VAL A 10 11.68 -12.87 3.38
N ARG A 11 12.14 -13.97 2.76
CA ARG A 11 11.96 -14.17 1.32
C ARG A 11 10.49 -14.33 0.92
N ARG A 12 9.65 -14.95 1.75
CA ARG A 12 8.20 -15.04 1.50
C ARG A 12 7.54 -13.68 1.60
N LEU A 13 7.83 -12.92 2.66
CA LEU A 13 7.36 -11.53 2.82
C LEU A 13 7.67 -10.69 1.59
N TRP A 14 8.90 -10.75 1.08
CA TRP A 14 9.29 -9.99 -0.12
C TRP A 14 8.54 -10.39 -1.40
N ARG A 15 8.09 -11.64 -1.50
CA ARG A 15 7.25 -12.09 -2.63
C ARG A 15 5.81 -11.62 -2.50
N SER A 16 5.31 -11.45 -1.28
CA SER A 16 3.95 -11.00 -0.99
C SER A 16 3.81 -9.47 -0.92
N ARG A 17 4.77 -8.70 -1.44
CA ARG A 17 4.69 -7.23 -1.48
C ARG A 17 3.60 -6.80 -2.48
N ALA A 18 2.98 -5.64 -2.25
CA ALA A 18 2.01 -5.09 -3.19
C ALA A 18 2.69 -4.70 -4.52
N PRO A 19 2.11 -5.06 -5.68
CA PRO A 19 2.63 -4.67 -6.98
C PRO A 19 2.53 -3.14 -7.13
N GLY A 20 3.57 -2.50 -7.67
CA GLY A 20 3.51 -1.06 -7.93
C GLY A 20 2.38 -0.76 -8.92
N GLY A 21 1.63 0.33 -8.71
CA GLY A 21 0.31 0.61 -9.31
C GLY A 21 0.16 0.55 -10.84
N GLU A 22 1.22 0.24 -11.60
CA GLU A 22 1.12 -0.06 -13.03
C GLU A 22 0.44 -1.42 -13.30
N GLU A 23 0.49 -2.37 -12.36
CA GLU A 23 -0.12 -3.70 -12.51
C GLU A 23 -1.55 -3.78 -11.96
N GLU A 24 -1.95 -2.89 -11.03
CA GLU A 24 -3.30 -2.86 -10.45
C GLU A 24 -4.33 -2.30 -11.44
N GLU A 25 -3.95 -1.27 -12.22
CA GLU A 25 -4.77 -0.76 -13.32
C GLU A 25 -4.93 -1.80 -14.45
N ALA A 26 -3.88 -2.59 -14.70
CA ALA A 26 -3.93 -3.72 -15.64
C ALA A 26 -4.74 -4.92 -15.11
N ALA A 27 -4.77 -5.17 -13.80
CA ALA A 27 -5.56 -6.23 -13.18
C ALA A 27 -7.06 -5.86 -13.07
N ALA A 28 -7.36 -4.60 -12.74
CA ALA A 28 -8.71 -4.05 -12.74
C ALA A 28 -9.28 -3.99 -14.17
N ALA A 29 -8.48 -3.61 -15.16
CA ALA A 29 -8.87 -3.64 -16.58
C ALA A 29 -9.08 -5.07 -17.12
N ARG A 30 -8.41 -6.09 -16.57
CA ARG A 30 -8.64 -7.51 -16.91
C ARG A 30 -9.93 -8.07 -16.30
N GLN A 31 -10.41 -7.51 -15.19
CA GLN A 31 -11.66 -7.93 -14.54
C GLN A 31 -12.89 -7.26 -15.15
N SER A 32 -12.76 -6.11 -15.80
CA SER A 32 -13.84 -5.42 -16.51
C SER A 32 -14.05 -5.86 -17.97
N GLY A 33 -13.15 -6.67 -18.53
CA GLY A 33 -13.19 -7.10 -19.94
C GLY A 33 -14.00 -8.36 -20.26
N ALA A 34 -14.78 -8.91 -19.33
CA ALA A 34 -15.47 -10.20 -19.48
C ALA A 34 -17.01 -10.08 -19.47
N ALA A 35 -17.57 -9.28 -20.38
CA ALA A 35 -18.98 -9.24 -20.81
C ALA A 35 -19.05 -8.17 -21.93
N VAL A 36 -19.55 -8.35 -23.16
CA VAL A 36 -20.52 -9.25 -23.79
C VAL A 36 -20.16 -9.29 -25.29
N ALA A 37 -20.22 -10.46 -25.94
CA ALA A 37 -20.11 -10.58 -27.39
C ALA A 37 -21.51 -10.75 -28.00
N VAL A 38 -21.93 -9.84 -28.90
CA VAL A 38 -22.94 -10.05 -29.95
C VAL A 38 -22.58 -9.12 -31.14
N GLY A 39 -22.73 -9.63 -32.38
CA GLY A 39 -22.31 -9.05 -33.68
C GLY A 39 -22.88 -7.66 -34.01
N GLU A 40 -22.50 -6.97 -35.10
CA GLU A 40 -22.47 -7.41 -36.50
C GLU A 40 -21.60 -6.46 -37.38
N ALA A 41 -21.34 -6.83 -38.63
CA ALA A 41 -20.34 -6.29 -39.55
C ALA A 41 -20.59 -4.88 -40.13
N ARG A 42 -19.51 -4.19 -40.54
CA ARG A 42 -19.37 -3.47 -41.84
C ARG A 42 -17.94 -2.94 -42.09
N GLU A 43 -17.41 -3.29 -43.26
CA GLU A 43 -16.25 -2.71 -43.97
C GLU A 43 -16.59 -1.30 -44.53
N PRO A 44 -15.63 -0.36 -44.76
CA PRO A 44 -14.72 -0.45 -45.92
C PRO A 44 -13.27 0.05 -45.77
N ALA A 45 -12.47 -0.43 -46.73
CA ALA A 45 -11.09 -0.14 -47.13
C ALA A 45 -10.66 1.34 -47.26
N PHE A 46 -9.37 1.67 -47.01
CA PHE A 46 -8.28 1.73 -48.01
C PHE A 46 -7.08 2.62 -47.56
N SER A 47 -5.87 2.08 -47.81
CA SER A 47 -4.55 2.70 -48.09
C SER A 47 -3.68 3.44 -47.08
N GLY A 48 -2.41 3.02 -47.12
CA GLY A 48 -1.19 3.84 -46.98
C GLY A 48 -0.74 4.03 -45.53
N GLY A 49 0.47 3.69 -45.09
CA GLY A 49 1.75 3.55 -45.77
C GLY A 49 2.81 4.20 -44.87
N HIS A 50 3.94 3.50 -44.71
CA HIS A 50 5.22 3.98 -44.18
C HIS A 50 5.36 4.28 -42.67
N GLY A 51 6.29 3.53 -42.06
CA GLY A 51 6.68 3.69 -40.67
C GLY A 51 7.71 4.79 -40.42
N CYS A 52 8.13 4.90 -39.16
CA CYS A 52 9.46 5.35 -38.82
C CYS A 52 9.82 4.83 -37.42
N ARG A 53 11.03 4.28 -37.31
CA ARG A 53 11.68 3.89 -36.06
C ARG A 53 12.08 5.12 -35.24
N THR A 54 12.30 4.85 -33.96
CA THR A 54 13.09 5.60 -32.97
C THR A 54 12.37 6.70 -32.19
N GLY A 55 12.22 6.44 -30.89
CA GLY A 55 11.84 7.39 -29.86
C GLY A 55 12.27 6.84 -28.51
N LYS A 56 13.56 6.95 -28.21
CA LYS A 56 14.21 6.51 -26.99
C LYS A 56 13.74 7.38 -25.82
N VAL A 57 12.65 7.01 -25.14
CA VAL A 57 12.23 7.65 -23.87
C VAL A 57 12.64 6.78 -22.68
N GLY A 58 13.93 6.83 -22.38
CA GLY A 58 14.54 6.21 -21.20
C GLY A 58 15.15 7.24 -20.27
N ARG A 59 14.36 8.17 -19.72
CA ARG A 59 14.86 9.15 -18.73
C ARG A 59 13.97 9.43 -17.52
N GLY A 60 12.79 8.81 -17.39
CA GLY A 60 11.97 8.87 -16.16
C GLY A 60 12.26 7.76 -15.14
N ARG A 61 12.93 6.69 -15.56
CA ARG A 61 13.04 5.43 -14.81
C ARG A 61 14.12 5.41 -13.71
N ARG A 62 15.02 6.41 -13.68
CA ARG A 62 16.20 6.41 -12.80
C ARG A 62 15.95 7.05 -11.43
N ALA A 63 15.08 8.07 -11.35
CA ALA A 63 14.81 8.78 -10.09
C ALA A 63 13.86 7.98 -9.17
N THR A 64 12.82 7.37 -9.73
CA THR A 64 11.87 6.50 -9.00
C THR A 64 12.53 5.21 -8.51
N ALA A 65 13.38 4.60 -9.35
CA ALA A 65 14.12 3.39 -8.98
C ALA A 65 15.07 3.59 -7.78
N GLY A 66 15.67 4.78 -7.64
CA GLY A 66 16.49 5.13 -6.49
C GLY A 66 15.71 5.09 -5.18
N THR A 67 14.52 5.71 -5.17
CA THR A 67 13.64 5.74 -3.99
C THR A 67 13.09 4.35 -3.63
N GLU A 68 12.84 3.47 -4.61
CA GLU A 68 12.36 2.11 -4.36
C GLU A 68 13.46 1.22 -3.74
N ALA A 69 14.69 1.32 -4.23
CA ALA A 69 15.82 0.56 -3.67
C ALA A 69 16.11 0.96 -2.22
N GLU A 70 16.05 2.26 -1.95
CA GLU A 70 16.18 2.84 -0.62
C GLU A 70 15.05 2.38 0.32
N LEU A 71 13.79 2.43 -0.13
CA LEU A 71 12.64 1.91 0.61
C LEU A 71 12.82 0.43 0.98
N LYS A 72 13.33 -0.37 0.03
CA LYS A 72 13.61 -1.80 0.26
C LYS A 72 14.70 -1.99 1.33
N ALA A 73 15.76 -1.18 1.29
CA ALA A 73 16.82 -1.22 2.30
C ALA A 73 16.29 -0.85 3.70
N LEU A 74 15.39 0.14 3.78
CA LEU A 74 14.76 0.55 5.03
C LEU A 74 13.92 -0.58 5.63
N ILE A 75 13.04 -1.19 4.84
CA ILE A 75 12.26 -2.36 5.26
C ILE A 75 13.17 -3.51 5.67
N HIS A 76 14.24 -3.78 4.93
CA HIS A 76 15.16 -4.84 5.29
C HIS A 76 15.78 -4.62 6.69
N THR A 77 16.11 -3.37 7.03
CA THR A 77 16.57 -3.00 8.38
C THR A 77 15.49 -3.21 9.44
N VAL A 78 14.23 -2.88 9.13
CA VAL A 78 13.09 -3.16 10.04
C VAL A 78 12.93 -4.67 10.25
N LEU A 79 12.84 -5.45 9.16
CA LEU A 79 12.68 -6.91 9.22
C LEU A 79 13.83 -7.59 9.96
N LYS A 80 15.06 -7.06 9.85
CA LYS A 80 16.23 -7.54 10.59
C LYS A 80 16.10 -7.38 12.10
N ARG A 81 15.33 -6.42 12.60
CA ARG A 81 15.11 -6.20 14.03
C ARG A 81 13.95 -7.05 14.60
N LEU A 82 13.12 -7.63 13.75
CA LEU A 82 11.97 -8.44 14.18
C LEU A 82 12.39 -9.82 14.66
N LYS A 83 11.73 -10.33 15.71
CA LYS A 83 11.84 -11.73 16.17
C LYS A 83 11.16 -12.68 15.18
N GLU A 84 11.52 -13.96 15.17
CA GLU A 84 10.91 -14.94 14.25
C GLU A 84 9.39 -15.03 14.39
N ARG A 85 8.86 -15.05 15.62
CA ARG A 85 7.41 -15.03 15.88
C ARG A 85 6.71 -13.78 15.31
N GLN A 86 7.38 -12.63 15.32
CA GLN A 86 6.85 -11.39 14.74
C GLN A 86 6.84 -11.46 13.20
N LEU A 87 7.88 -12.05 12.60
CA LEU A 87 7.93 -12.29 11.16
C LEU A 87 6.86 -13.27 10.70
N GLU A 88 6.60 -14.33 11.46
CA GLU A 88 5.52 -15.29 11.18
C GLU A 88 4.15 -14.62 11.24
N GLY A 89 3.89 -13.82 12.29
CA GLY A 89 2.63 -13.08 12.43
C GLY A 89 2.42 -12.07 11.30
N LEU A 90 3.47 -11.33 10.93
CA LEU A 90 3.43 -10.41 9.79
C LEU A 90 3.20 -11.15 8.47
N LEU A 91 3.90 -12.26 8.24
CA LEU A 91 3.76 -13.05 7.03
C LEU A 91 2.33 -13.60 6.89
N HIS A 92 1.78 -14.13 7.98
CA HIS A 92 0.40 -14.61 7.99
C HIS A 92 -0.60 -13.49 7.70
N ALA A 93 -0.38 -12.29 8.25
CA ALA A 93 -1.22 -11.14 7.98
C ALA A 93 -1.20 -10.76 6.49
N VAL A 94 -0.01 -10.67 5.89
CA VAL A 94 0.19 -10.27 4.50
C VAL A 94 -0.33 -11.32 3.52
N GLU A 95 0.00 -12.60 3.72
CA GLU A 95 -0.44 -13.69 2.83
C GLU A 95 -1.94 -13.98 2.92
N SER A 96 -2.58 -13.69 4.05
CA SER A 96 -4.04 -13.81 4.18
C SER A 96 -4.80 -12.63 3.58
N HIS A 97 -4.12 -11.56 3.15
CA HIS A 97 -4.72 -10.33 2.66
C HIS A 97 -5.79 -9.74 3.61
N GLY A 98 -5.67 -9.98 4.91
CA GLY A 98 -6.64 -9.55 5.92
C GLY A 98 -7.83 -10.49 6.12
N GLY A 99 -7.86 -11.64 5.46
CA GLY A 99 -8.87 -12.68 5.66
C GLY A 99 -8.72 -13.45 6.98
N ALA A 100 -7.54 -13.45 7.58
CA ALA A 100 -7.28 -14.06 8.88
C ALA A 100 -7.11 -13.00 9.98
N ARG A 101 -7.62 -13.30 11.19
CA ARG A 101 -7.30 -12.51 12.39
C ARG A 101 -5.85 -12.73 12.76
N THR A 102 -5.05 -11.67 12.75
CA THR A 102 -3.62 -11.72 13.03
C THR A 102 -3.25 -10.81 14.20
N PRO A 103 -2.20 -11.13 14.97
CA PRO A 103 -1.86 -10.35 16.15
C PRO A 103 -1.27 -8.97 15.79
N CYS A 104 -1.24 -8.06 16.76
CA CYS A 104 -0.56 -6.78 16.59
C CYS A 104 0.96 -6.97 16.43
N LEU A 105 1.54 -6.26 15.45
CA LEU A 105 3.00 -6.11 15.34
C LEU A 105 3.44 -4.87 16.11
N LEU A 106 3.61 -4.98 17.43
CA LEU A 106 4.02 -3.85 18.27
C LEU A 106 5.52 -3.56 18.12
N LEU A 107 5.86 -2.36 17.66
CA LEU A 107 7.24 -1.88 17.50
C LEU A 107 7.43 -0.54 18.20
N PRO A 108 8.67 -0.17 18.59
CA PRO A 108 8.93 1.13 19.21
C PRO A 108 8.48 2.29 18.31
N ALA A 109 7.67 3.20 18.85
CA ALA A 109 7.09 4.32 18.09
C ALA A 109 8.17 5.29 17.55
N LYS A 110 9.28 5.42 18.30
CA LYS A 110 10.42 6.28 17.96
C LYS A 110 11.55 5.54 17.23
N ALA A 111 11.29 4.33 16.69
CA ALA A 111 12.31 3.65 15.91
C ALA A 111 12.60 4.45 14.62
N ASP A 112 13.87 4.76 14.38
CA ASP A 112 14.30 5.51 13.21
C ASP A 112 14.01 4.74 11.91
N SER A 113 13.12 5.31 11.09
CA SER A 113 12.86 4.90 9.71
C SER A 113 13.09 6.11 8.77
N ARG A 114 14.30 6.64 8.84
CA ARG A 114 14.76 7.76 8.01
C ARG A 114 15.38 7.25 6.71
N LEU A 115 15.06 7.93 5.62
CA LEU A 115 15.56 7.70 4.28
C LEU A 115 16.09 9.01 3.72
N GLY A 116 17.40 9.25 3.86
CA GLY A 116 17.97 10.57 3.56
C GLY A 116 17.29 11.66 4.40
N GLN A 117 16.62 12.60 3.71
CA GLN A 117 15.83 13.66 4.35
C GLN A 117 14.38 13.26 4.69
N HIS A 118 13.89 12.13 4.17
CA HIS A 118 12.50 11.72 4.35
C HIS A 118 12.34 10.85 5.60
N TRP A 119 11.35 11.15 6.44
CA TRP A 119 11.00 10.34 7.60
C TRP A 119 9.71 9.57 7.32
N TYR A 120 9.74 8.25 7.52
CA TYR A 120 8.55 7.41 7.38
C TYR A 120 8.14 6.88 8.75
N PRO A 121 6.92 7.10 9.24
CA PRO A 121 6.40 6.33 10.37
C PRO A 121 6.40 4.83 10.03
N LEU A 122 6.81 3.96 10.96
CA LEU A 122 6.83 2.51 10.74
C LEU A 122 5.50 1.92 10.22
N PRO A 123 4.32 2.30 10.74
CA PRO A 123 3.05 1.80 10.21
C PRO A 123 2.83 2.16 8.74
N VAL A 124 3.18 3.38 8.35
CA VAL A 124 3.03 3.88 6.97
C VAL A 124 4.01 3.15 6.05
N LEU A 125 5.27 2.99 6.48
CA LEU A 125 6.31 2.27 5.76
C LEU A 125 5.87 0.83 5.41
N LEU A 126 5.32 0.10 6.38
CA LEU A 126 4.86 -1.27 6.19
C LEU A 126 3.58 -1.35 5.34
N CYS A 127 2.64 -0.41 5.52
CA CYS A 127 1.46 -0.32 4.64
C CYS A 127 1.85 -0.04 3.19
N LYS A 128 2.81 0.85 2.96
CA LYS A 128 3.26 1.21 1.62
C LYS A 128 3.82 0.01 0.86
N VAL A 129 4.51 -0.89 1.56
CA VAL A 129 5.20 -2.02 0.91
C VAL A 129 4.30 -3.25 0.74
N PHE A 130 3.41 -3.51 1.69
CA PHE A 130 2.59 -4.71 1.69
C PHE A 130 1.15 -4.51 1.21
N ARG A 131 0.68 -3.25 1.08
CA ARG A 131 -0.73 -2.98 0.70
C ARG A 131 -0.89 -1.89 -0.34
N TRP A 132 -0.35 -0.69 -0.09
CA TRP A 132 -0.66 0.52 -0.88
C TRP A 132 0.62 1.24 -1.32
N PRO A 133 1.25 0.86 -2.44
CA PRO A 133 2.50 1.44 -2.92
C PRO A 133 2.45 2.96 -3.15
N ASP A 134 1.26 3.46 -3.46
CA ASP A 134 0.95 4.85 -3.74
C ASP A 134 0.72 5.70 -2.47
N LEU A 135 0.62 5.08 -1.28
CA LEU A 135 0.44 5.76 0.00
C LEU A 135 1.53 6.83 0.25
N ARG A 136 1.13 8.09 0.51
CA ARG A 136 2.04 9.23 0.63
C ARG A 136 2.16 9.72 2.07
N HIS A 137 1.05 9.81 2.78
CA HIS A 137 0.96 10.46 4.08
C HIS A 137 0.32 9.57 5.15
N CYS A 138 0.66 9.84 6.42
CA CYS A 138 0.07 9.12 7.56
C CYS A 138 -1.42 9.43 7.76
N SER A 139 -1.89 10.59 7.29
CA SER A 139 -3.29 11.00 7.34
C SER A 139 -4.20 10.17 6.45
N GLU A 140 -3.65 9.47 5.46
CA GLU A 140 -4.42 8.60 4.55
C GLU A 140 -4.83 7.28 5.20
N VAL A 141 -4.40 6.99 6.43
CA VAL A 141 -4.69 5.72 7.10
C VAL A 141 -5.23 5.92 8.51
N LYS A 142 -6.20 5.10 8.89
CA LYS A 142 -6.72 5.01 10.26
C LYS A 142 -6.57 3.62 10.83
N ARG A 143 -6.46 3.53 12.17
CA ARG A 143 -6.45 2.25 12.88
C ARG A 143 -7.85 1.63 12.87
N LEU A 144 -7.92 0.32 12.65
CA LEU A 144 -9.16 -0.45 12.75
C LEU A 144 -9.45 -0.87 14.21
N CYS A 145 -10.73 -0.99 14.56
CA CYS A 145 -11.19 -1.42 15.89
C CYS A 145 -10.81 -2.88 16.23
N CYS A 146 -10.54 -3.72 15.23
CA CYS A 146 -10.05 -5.09 15.44
C CYS A 146 -8.59 -5.14 15.93
N CYS A 147 -7.88 -4.01 15.91
CA CYS A 147 -6.53 -3.91 16.45
C CYS A 147 -6.58 -3.81 17.98
N GLU A 148 -5.87 -4.69 18.68
CA GLU A 148 -5.81 -4.68 20.16
C GLU A 148 -5.20 -3.39 20.74
N SER A 149 -4.38 -2.69 19.96
CA SER A 149 -3.83 -1.37 20.34
C SER A 149 -4.78 -0.21 20.00
N TYR A 150 -5.98 -0.48 19.48
CA TYR A 150 -6.97 0.56 19.23
C TYR A 150 -7.55 1.03 20.56
N GLY A 151 -7.50 2.34 20.83
CA GLY A 151 -7.93 2.92 22.10
C GLY A 151 -6.97 2.70 23.28
N ASN A 152 -6.06 1.72 23.19
CA ASN A 152 -5.00 1.50 24.17
C ASN A 152 -3.74 2.28 23.79
N ALA A 153 -3.55 3.44 24.43
CA ALA A 153 -2.36 4.26 24.24
C ALA A 153 -1.16 3.60 24.93
N HIS A 154 -0.32 2.90 24.15
CA HIS A 154 1.03 2.54 24.58
C HIS A 154 1.98 3.66 24.14
N PRO A 155 2.47 4.52 25.03
CA PRO A 155 3.26 5.70 24.64
C PRO A 155 4.56 5.34 23.91
N GLU A 156 5.07 4.13 24.11
CA GLU A 156 6.33 3.67 23.54
C GLU A 156 6.17 2.72 22.34
N LEU A 157 4.99 2.13 22.15
CA LEU A 157 4.78 1.06 21.16
C LEU A 157 3.63 1.41 20.21
N VAL A 158 3.85 1.13 18.93
CA VAL A 158 2.84 1.32 17.88
C VAL A 158 2.64 0.03 17.11
N CYS A 159 1.37 -0.33 16.87
CA CYS A 159 1.05 -1.45 15.99
C CYS A 159 1.41 -1.12 14.54
N CYS A 160 2.15 -2.01 13.91
CA CYS A 160 2.68 -1.88 12.56
C CYS A 160 2.14 -2.94 11.60
N ASN A 161 1.15 -3.74 12.01
CA ASN A 161 0.50 -4.72 11.14
C ASN A 161 -0.31 -3.98 10.05
N PRO A 162 0.02 -4.12 8.76
CA PRO A 162 -0.67 -3.41 7.67
C PRO A 162 -2.18 -3.65 7.64
N HIS A 163 -2.65 -4.83 8.04
CA HIS A 163 -4.07 -5.20 8.04
C HIS A 163 -4.84 -4.73 9.28
N HIS A 164 -4.17 -4.02 10.20
CA HIS A 164 -4.80 -3.29 11.30
C HIS A 164 -5.05 -1.82 10.98
N LEU A 165 -4.72 -1.37 9.77
CA LEU A 165 -5.04 -0.03 9.29
C LEU A 165 -6.01 -0.12 8.10
N SER A 166 -6.82 0.90 7.91
CA SER A 166 -7.63 1.11 6.71
C SER A 166 -7.18 2.39 6.04
N ARG A 167 -7.16 2.38 4.70
CA ARG A 167 -7.03 3.61 3.93
C ARG A 167 -8.31 4.43 4.10
N LEU A 168 -8.16 5.74 4.19
CA LEU A 168 -9.26 6.68 4.12
C LEU A 168 -9.55 6.95 2.65
N CYS A 169 -10.82 6.93 2.26
CA CYS A 169 -11.22 7.42 0.95
C CYS A 169 -11.04 8.94 0.94
N GLU A 170 -10.40 9.47 -0.10
CA GLU A 170 -10.46 10.90 -0.37
C GLU A 170 -11.92 11.24 -0.70
N LEU A 171 -12.48 12.26 -0.04
CA LEU A 171 -13.80 12.76 -0.42
C LEU A 171 -13.66 13.45 -1.79
N GLU A 172 -13.95 12.73 -2.87
CA GLU A 172 -13.97 13.29 -4.23
C GLU A 172 -15.10 14.30 -4.44
N SER A 173 -16.14 14.27 -3.60
CA SER A 173 -17.21 15.26 -3.61
C SER A 173 -16.91 16.41 -2.65
N PRO A 174 -17.06 17.68 -3.08
CA PRO A 174 -17.04 18.79 -2.14
C PRO A 174 -18.08 18.54 -1.03
N PRO A 175 -17.80 18.96 0.21
CA PRO A 175 -18.74 18.76 1.30
C PRO A 175 -20.10 19.37 0.90
N PRO A 176 -21.23 18.71 1.25
CA PRO A 176 -22.55 19.20 0.91
C PRO A 176 -22.73 20.69 1.27
N PRO A 177 -23.55 21.46 0.53
CA PRO A 177 -23.72 22.90 0.78
C PRO A 177 -24.06 23.26 2.25
N HIS A 178 -24.76 22.36 2.95
CA HIS A 178 -25.15 22.54 4.35
C HIS A 178 -24.01 22.32 5.36
N SER A 179 -22.91 21.67 4.99
CA SER A 179 -21.74 21.51 5.86
C SER A 179 -20.94 22.81 6.06
N ARG A 180 -21.27 23.87 5.32
CA ARG A 180 -20.65 25.20 5.44
C ARG A 180 -21.31 26.08 6.50
N TYR A 181 -22.52 25.76 6.94
CA TYR A 181 -23.26 26.58 7.89
C TYR A 181 -23.17 25.98 9.30
N PRO A 182 -22.77 26.78 10.31
CA PRO A 182 -22.79 26.35 11.70
C PRO A 182 -24.22 25.95 12.09
N MET A 183 -24.41 24.70 12.52
CA MET A 183 -25.71 24.17 12.94
C MET A 183 -26.14 24.66 14.33
N ASP A 184 -25.41 25.63 14.90
CA ASP A 184 -25.60 26.16 16.26
C ASP A 184 -26.96 26.83 16.46
N PHE A 185 -27.66 27.18 15.39
CA PHE A 185 -28.99 27.80 15.44
C PHE A 185 -30.14 26.83 15.75
N PHE A 186 -29.91 25.52 15.75
CA PHE A 186 -30.98 24.51 15.89
C PHE A 186 -31.03 23.82 17.26
N LYS A 187 -30.29 24.30 18.27
CA LYS A 187 -30.45 23.78 19.64
C LYS A 187 -31.78 24.27 20.24
N PRO A 188 -32.73 23.37 20.56
CA PRO A 188 -33.95 23.75 21.27
C PRO A 188 -33.60 24.23 22.69
N THR A 189 -34.18 25.35 23.09
CA THR A 189 -34.10 25.93 24.44
C THR A 189 -34.84 25.08 25.46
#